data_AF-A0A1S1JLK3-F1
#
_entry.id   AF-A0A1S1JLK3-F1
#
_cell.length_a   1.000
_cell.length_b   1.000
_cell.length_c   1.000
_cell.angle_alpha   90.00
_cell.angle_beta   90.00
_cell.angle_gamma   90.00
#
_symmetry.space_group_name_H-M   'P 1'
#
loop_
_entity.id
_entity.type
_entity.pdbx_description
1 polymer ?
#
loop_
_entity_poly.entity_id
_entity_poly.type
_entity_poly.pdbx_seq_one_letter_code
_entity_poly.pdbx_strand_id
1 'polypeptide(L)'
;MLLGAATVACGGALWGASCPGGDFFLLLLVGYAAVAIAIVWVLRTACHLALRRAGSGEARASWLRVSAVPVVIAMTLLAIGGDVPMRLRFAQARGAFEGIVRSIQEGRPAPTVVRLGTYRVRSVSSRGPNIYFVVDGGGFLTDEGFVYLPHGAPQKSEIGERTWVRHFGGDWYTFSADMF
;
A
#
# COMPACT_ATOMS: atom_id res chain seq x y z
N MET A 1 2.45 10.57 23.62
CA MET A 1 3.37 11.08 22.60
C MET A 1 3.90 9.98 21.68
N LEU A 2 4.68 8.99 22.16
CA LEU A 2 5.19 7.89 21.32
C LEU A 2 4.11 7.07 20.61
N LEU A 3 3.02 6.74 21.30
CA LEU A 3 1.89 6.03 20.70
C LEU A 3 1.30 6.83 19.53
N GLY A 4 1.08 8.13 19.70
CA GLY A 4 0.55 8.99 18.63
C GLY A 4 1.48 9.07 17.41
N ALA A 5 2.80 9.21 17.64
CA ALA A 5 3.78 9.17 16.56
C ALA A 5 3.77 7.82 15.82
N ALA A 6 3.65 6.70 16.56
CA ALA A 6 3.52 5.38 15.97
C ALA A 6 2.22 5.24 15.16
N THR A 7 1.09 5.77 15.64
CA THR A 7 -0.18 5.76 14.91
C THR A 7 -0.09 6.56 13.62
N VAL A 8 0.53 7.74 13.65
CA VAL A 8 0.72 8.57 12.45
C VAL A 8 1.64 7.87 11.44
N ALA A 9 2.75 7.30 11.89
CA ALA A 9 3.65 6.52 11.04
C ALA A 9 2.91 5.32 10.42
N CYS A 10 2.14 4.57 11.21
CA CYS A 10 1.35 3.44 10.72
C CYS A 10 0.28 3.88 9.71
N GLY A 11 -0.41 5.00 9.95
CA GLY A 11 -1.34 5.57 8.99
C GLY A 11 -0.67 5.94 7.66
N GLY A 12 0.53 6.54 7.72
CA GLY A 12 1.35 6.80 6.55
C GLY A 12 1.76 5.53 5.80
N ALA A 13 2.16 4.47 6.52
CA ALA A 13 2.51 3.18 5.93
C ALA A 13 1.31 2.55 5.22
N LEU A 14 0.14 2.53 5.85
CA LEU A 14 -1.10 2.00 5.27
C LEU A 14 -1.51 2.80 4.03
N TRP A 15 -1.33 4.12 4.06
CA TRP A 15 -1.59 4.97 2.90
C TRP A 15 -0.61 4.67 1.76
N GLY A 16 0.70 4.61 2.03
CA GLY A 16 1.71 4.29 1.03
C GLY A 16 1.50 2.91 0.41
N ALA A 17 1.15 1.91 1.23
CA ALA A 17 0.86 0.55 0.80
C ALA A 17 -0.51 0.38 0.11
N SER A 18 -1.34 1.41 0.06
CA SER A 18 -2.64 1.36 -0.63
C SER A 18 -2.54 1.63 -2.13
N CYS A 19 -1.39 2.16 -2.59
CA CYS A 19 -1.05 2.24 -4.01
C CYS A 19 -0.53 0.89 -4.51
N PRO A 20 -0.87 0.46 -5.75
CA PRO A 20 -0.27 -0.73 -6.35
C PRO A 20 1.26 -0.57 -6.38
N GLY A 21 1.95 -1.56 -5.80
CA GLY A 21 3.40 -1.67 -5.53
C GLY A 21 4.05 -0.61 -4.61
N GLY A 22 3.27 0.40 -4.22
CA GLY A 22 3.50 1.21 -3.03
C GLY A 22 4.27 2.50 -3.30
N ASP A 23 3.91 3.54 -2.55
CA ASP A 23 4.60 4.83 -2.63
C ASP A 23 5.99 4.72 -2.00
N PHE A 24 7.01 4.54 -2.84
CA PHE A 24 8.38 4.31 -2.43
C PHE A 24 8.89 5.38 -1.46
N PHE A 25 8.67 6.67 -1.77
CA PHE A 25 9.18 7.76 -0.95
C PHE A 25 8.47 7.83 0.39
N LEU A 26 7.14 7.64 0.40
CA LEU A 26 6.37 7.64 1.63
C LEU A 26 6.72 6.43 2.50
N LEU A 27 6.84 5.24 1.92
CA LEU A 27 7.23 4.03 2.64
C LEU A 27 8.65 4.13 3.20
N LEU A 28 9.58 4.72 2.45
CA LEU A 28 10.94 4.97 2.90
C LEU A 28 10.95 5.94 4.11
N LEU A 29 10.25 7.08 3.99
CA LEU A 29 10.14 8.07 5.06
C LEU A 29 9.52 7.48 6.32
N VAL A 30 8.42 6.75 6.17
CA VAL A 30 7.73 6.08 7.28
C VAL A 30 8.61 4.97 7.87
N GLY A 31 9.39 4.27 7.07
CA GLY A 31 10.38 3.29 7.51
C GLY A 31 11.42 3.91 8.45
N TYR A 32 12.01 5.05 8.07
CA TYR A 32 12.93 5.79 8.94
C TYR A 32 12.27 6.24 10.24
N ALA A 33 11.04 6.79 10.16
CA ALA A 33 10.28 7.18 11.35
C ALA A 33 10.01 5.98 12.27
N ALA A 34 9.66 4.82 11.71
CA ALA A 34 9.42 3.59 12.46
C ALA A 34 10.67 3.09 13.17
N VAL A 35 11.83 3.13 12.52
CA VAL A 35 13.13 2.78 13.14
C VAL A 35 13.44 3.72 14.30
N ALA A 36 13.29 5.03 14.13
CA ALA A 36 13.51 6.00 15.22
C ALA A 36 12.56 5.74 16.41
N ILE A 37 11.28 5.46 16.14
CA ILE A 37 10.30 5.11 17.16
C ILE A 37 10.69 3.81 17.88
N ALA A 38 11.15 2.80 17.14
CA ALA A 38 11.59 1.53 17.71
C ALA A 38 12.80 1.72 18.64
N ILE A 39 13.80 2.51 18.23
CA ILE A 39 14.98 2.83 19.05
C ILE A 39 14.56 3.51 20.35
N VAL A 40 13.73 4.57 20.27
CA VAL A 40 13.26 5.30 21.45
C VAL A 40 12.42 4.39 22.36
N TRP A 41 11.60 3.50 21.79
CA TRP A 41 10.80 2.53 22.54
C TRP A 41 11.68 1.51 23.26
N VAL A 42 12.69 0.95 22.60
CA VAL A 42 13.65 0.02 23.20
C VAL A 42 14.40 0.69 24.35
N LEU A 43 14.92 1.91 24.16
CA LEU A 43 15.64 2.65 25.19
C LEU A 43 14.76 2.94 26.42
N ARG A 44 13.51 3.40 26.21
CA ARG A 44 12.57 3.63 27.32
C ARG A 44 12.19 2.35 28.05
N THR A 45 11.97 1.27 27.31
CA THR A 45 11.61 -0.03 27.89
C THR A 45 12.78 -0.61 28.68
N ALA A 46 14.00 -0.54 28.16
CA ALA A 46 15.22 -0.96 28.84
C ALA A 46 15.47 -0.14 30.12
N CYS A 47 15.35 1.19 30.05
CA CYS A 47 15.47 2.08 31.21
C CYS A 47 14.40 1.77 32.26
N HIS A 48 13.14 1.55 31.84
CA HIS A 48 12.07 1.17 32.75
C HIS A 48 12.32 -0.20 33.41
N LEU A 49 12.79 -1.19 32.66
CA LEU A 49 13.17 -2.51 33.20
C LEU A 49 14.33 -2.40 34.20
N ALA A 50 15.34 -1.58 33.91
CA ALA A 50 16.47 -1.33 34.79
C ALA A 50 16.02 -0.66 36.11
N LEU A 51 15.15 0.35 36.04
CA LEU A 51 14.59 1.03 37.23
C LEU A 51 13.65 0.15 38.04
N ARG A 52 12.91 -0.78 37.41
CA ARG A 52 12.05 -1.74 38.11
C ARG A 52 12.83 -2.78 38.89
N ARG A 53 13.97 -3.24 38.35
CA ARG A 53 14.90 -4.12 39.09
C ARG A 53 15.44 -3.45 40.36
N ALA A 54 15.38 -2.12 40.45
CA ALA A 54 15.80 -1.33 41.61
C ALA A 54 14.69 -1.11 42.69
N GLY A 55 13.51 -1.75 42.59
CA GLY A 55 12.64 -1.96 43.76
C GLY A 55 11.36 -1.10 43.89
N SER A 56 10.86 -0.43 42.84
CA SER A 56 9.59 0.32 42.92
C SER A 56 8.37 -0.50 42.41
N GLY A 57 7.46 -0.83 43.33
CA GLY A 57 6.37 -1.80 43.19
C GLY A 57 5.09 -1.37 42.46
N GLU A 58 5.04 -0.20 41.80
CA GLU A 58 3.80 0.30 41.20
C GLU A 58 3.81 0.20 39.66
N ALA A 59 3.56 -0.97 39.07
CA ALA A 59 3.69 -1.07 37.61
C ALA A 59 2.84 -2.15 36.91
N ARG A 60 1.57 -2.31 37.30
CA ARG A 60 0.60 -3.09 36.50
C ARG A 60 -0.03 -2.25 35.38
N ALA A 61 -0.26 -0.95 35.61
CA ALA A 61 -0.83 -0.02 34.61
C ALA A 61 0.17 0.45 33.52
N SER A 62 1.47 0.17 33.68
CA SER A 62 2.52 0.56 32.72
C SER A 62 2.66 -0.42 31.54
N TRP A 63 2.41 -1.72 31.76
CA TRP A 63 2.61 -2.75 30.75
C TRP A 63 1.74 -2.58 29.51
N LEU A 64 0.46 -2.19 29.67
CA LEU A 64 -0.44 -1.91 28.54
C LEU A 64 0.08 -0.78 27.64
N ARG A 65 0.68 0.27 28.22
CA ARG A 65 1.28 1.36 27.45
C ARG A 65 2.58 0.95 26.75
N VAL A 66 3.36 0.08 27.37
CA VAL A 66 4.60 -0.47 26.79
C VAL A 66 4.27 -1.42 25.62
N SER A 67 3.25 -2.28 25.76
CA SER A 67 2.86 -3.24 24.72
C SER A 67 2.03 -2.63 23.58
N ALA A 68 1.39 -1.48 23.78
CA ALA A 68 0.55 -0.87 22.74
C ALA A 68 1.31 -0.55 21.44
N VAL A 69 2.55 -0.06 21.53
CA VAL A 69 3.36 0.31 20.36
C VAL A 69 3.69 -0.89 19.47
N PRO A 70 4.30 -1.99 19.97
CA PRO A 70 4.58 -3.16 19.14
C PRO A 70 3.32 -3.82 18.59
N VAL A 71 2.22 -3.82 19.34
CA VAL A 71 0.93 -4.35 18.87
C VAL A 71 0.41 -3.55 17.66
N VAL A 72 0.44 -2.22 17.72
CA VAL A 72 0.02 -1.36 16.60
C VAL A 72 0.89 -1.58 15.37
N ILE A 73 2.22 -1.69 15.54
CA ILE A 73 3.15 -1.98 14.45
C ILE A 73 2.87 -3.36 13.84
N ALA A 74 2.70 -4.39 14.67
CA ALA A 74 2.43 -5.75 14.21
C ALA A 74 1.11 -5.82 13.43
N MET A 75 0.03 -5.19 13.93
CA MET A 75 -1.25 -5.11 13.20
C MET A 75 -1.11 -4.39 11.86
N THR A 76 -0.30 -3.33 11.81
CA THR A 76 -0.05 -2.58 10.57
C THR A 76 0.69 -3.44 9.55
N LEU A 77 1.73 -4.16 9.97
CA LEU A 77 2.48 -5.07 9.09
C LEU A 77 1.60 -6.22 8.58
N LEU A 78 0.74 -6.77 9.44
CA LEU A 78 -0.22 -7.80 9.04
C LEU A 78 -1.22 -7.27 8.00
N ALA A 79 -1.74 -6.06 8.19
CA ALA A 79 -2.64 -5.43 7.21
C ALA A 79 -1.94 -5.20 5.87
N ILE A 80 -0.70 -4.70 5.87
CA ILE A 80 0.09 -4.49 4.65
C ILE A 80 0.38 -5.83 3.96
N GLY A 81 0.83 -6.84 4.70
CA GLY A 81 1.12 -8.17 4.15
C GLY A 81 -0.11 -8.87 3.54
N GLY A 82 -1.31 -8.55 4.03
CA GLY A 82 -2.58 -9.04 3.46
C GLY A 82 -3.13 -8.21 2.30
N ASP A 83 -2.39 -7.20 1.81
CA ASP A 83 -2.87 -6.23 0.80
C ASP A 83 -4.18 -5.52 1.22
N VAL A 84 -4.50 -5.47 2.52
CA VAL A 84 -5.78 -4.94 3.04
C VAL A 84 -6.00 -3.47 2.67
N PRO A 85 -5.01 -2.56 2.83
CA PRO A 85 -5.19 -1.16 2.48
C PRO A 85 -5.48 -0.97 0.99
N MET A 86 -4.77 -1.72 0.14
CA MET A 86 -4.96 -1.67 -1.31
C MET A 86 -6.34 -2.21 -1.71
N ARG A 87 -6.76 -3.36 -1.15
CA ARG A 87 -8.10 -3.93 -1.38
C ARG A 87 -9.20 -2.97 -0.98
N LEU A 88 -9.08 -2.34 0.19
CA LEU A 88 -10.09 -1.40 0.69
C LEU A 88 -10.17 -0.14 -0.19
N ARG A 89 -9.03 0.45 -0.54
CA ARG A 89 -8.97 1.66 -1.38
C ARG A 89 -9.46 1.37 -2.81
N PHE A 90 -9.09 0.22 -3.38
CA PHE A 90 -9.60 -0.21 -4.67
C PHE A 90 -11.11 -0.45 -4.62
N ALA A 91 -11.64 -1.14 -3.60
CA ALA A 91 -13.06 -1.40 -3.48
C ALA A 91 -13.89 -0.10 -3.48
N GLN A 92 -13.38 0.97 -2.85
CA GLN A 92 -14.02 2.29 -2.89
C GLN A 92 -13.99 2.93 -4.29
N ALA A 93 -12.91 2.74 -5.04
CA ALA A 93 -12.74 3.30 -6.38
C ALA A 93 -13.29 2.40 -7.51
N ARG A 94 -13.65 1.16 -7.20
CA ARG A 94 -13.94 0.10 -8.18
C ARG A 94 -15.01 0.49 -9.19
N GLY A 95 -16.09 1.12 -8.74
CA GLY A 95 -17.16 1.58 -9.64
C GLY A 95 -16.69 2.63 -10.66
N ALA A 96 -15.73 3.48 -10.30
CA ALA A 96 -15.15 4.46 -11.22
C ALA A 96 -14.24 3.79 -12.26
N PHE A 97 -13.45 2.80 -11.84
CA PHE A 97 -12.65 1.98 -12.75
C PHE A 97 -13.52 1.21 -13.75
N GLU A 98 -14.56 0.53 -13.26
CA GLU A 98 -15.52 -0.21 -14.09
C GLU A 98 -16.27 0.73 -15.05
N GLY A 99 -16.56 1.96 -14.63
CA GLY A 99 -17.13 3.00 -15.50
C GLY A 99 -16.22 3.34 -16.69
N ILE A 100 -14.92 3.49 -16.46
CA ILE A 100 -13.95 3.72 -17.54
C ILE A 100 -13.83 2.50 -18.45
N VAL A 101 -13.75 1.29 -17.87
CA VAL A 101 -13.73 0.03 -18.64
C VAL A 101 -14.91 -0.03 -19.60
N ARG A 102 -16.12 0.20 -19.09
CA ARG A 102 -17.34 0.20 -19.92
C ARG A 102 -17.29 1.26 -21.02
N SER A 103 -16.85 2.48 -20.69
CA SER A 103 -16.77 3.57 -21.66
C SER A 103 -15.82 3.24 -22.83
N ILE A 104 -14.69 2.59 -22.55
CA ILE A 104 -13.72 2.18 -23.57
C ILE A 104 -14.28 1.02 -24.40
N GLN A 105 -14.97 0.07 -23.77
CA GLN A 105 -15.64 -1.04 -24.46
C GLN A 105 -16.78 -0.55 -25.37
N GLU A 106 -17.43 0.56 -25.02
CA GLU A 106 -18.42 1.26 -25.87
C GLU A 106 -17.77 2.07 -27.01
N GLY A 107 -16.44 2.02 -27.17
CA GLY A 107 -15.71 2.67 -28.24
C GLY A 107 -15.28 4.10 -27.95
N ARG A 108 -15.41 4.59 -26.70
CA ARG A 108 -14.89 5.91 -26.34
C ARG A 108 -13.36 5.85 -26.20
N PRO A 109 -12.65 6.95 -26.55
CA PRO A 109 -11.20 7.00 -26.37
C PRO A 109 -10.81 6.91 -24.90
N ALA A 110 -9.69 6.24 -24.61
CA ALA A 110 -9.14 6.17 -23.27
C ALA A 110 -8.70 7.56 -22.79
N PRO A 111 -9.08 7.99 -21.57
CA PRO A 111 -8.64 9.26 -21.04
C PRO A 111 -7.14 9.24 -20.73
N THR A 112 -6.44 10.33 -21.03
CA THR A 112 -4.99 10.42 -20.80
C THR A 112 -4.66 10.49 -19.31
N VAL A 113 -5.28 11.40 -18.56
CA VAL A 113 -5.10 11.54 -17.10
C VAL A 113 -6.46 11.63 -16.45
N VAL A 114 -6.71 10.80 -15.44
CA VAL A 114 -8.00 10.77 -14.74
C VAL A 114 -7.82 10.48 -13.26
N ARG A 115 -8.69 11.06 -12.43
CA ARG A 115 -8.76 10.75 -11.01
C ARG A 115 -9.90 9.79 -10.76
N LEU A 116 -9.59 8.59 -10.27
CA LEU A 116 -10.57 7.54 -9.95
C LEU A 116 -10.63 7.37 -8.43
N GLY A 117 -11.57 8.08 -7.81
CA GLY A 117 -11.64 8.20 -6.35
C GLY A 117 -10.40 8.88 -5.76
N THR A 118 -9.66 8.16 -4.93
CA THR A 118 -8.39 8.63 -4.35
C THR A 118 -7.19 8.29 -5.22
N TYR A 119 -7.33 7.47 -6.28
CA TYR A 119 -6.24 7.18 -7.20
C TYR A 119 -6.11 8.29 -8.24
N ARG A 120 -4.87 8.71 -8.51
CA ARG A 120 -4.52 9.52 -9.68
C ARG A 120 -3.95 8.57 -10.71
N VAL A 121 -4.63 8.45 -11.84
CA VAL A 121 -4.23 7.59 -12.96
C VAL A 121 -3.55 8.47 -14.00
N ARG A 122 -2.27 8.20 -14.25
CA ARG A 122 -1.42 8.95 -15.18
C ARG A 122 -1.68 8.58 -16.64
N SER A 123 -2.07 7.33 -16.87
CA SER A 123 -2.30 6.80 -18.22
C SER A 123 -3.33 5.69 -18.18
N VAL A 124 -4.24 5.71 -19.15
CA VAL A 124 -5.14 4.59 -19.45
C VAL A 124 -4.86 4.14 -20.88
N SER A 125 -4.61 2.85 -21.06
CA SER A 125 -4.39 2.27 -22.39
C SER A 125 -5.20 0.99 -22.57
N SER A 126 -5.69 0.77 -23.80
CA SER A 126 -6.41 -0.44 -24.18
C SER A 126 -5.59 -1.24 -25.18
N ARG A 127 -5.43 -2.54 -24.94
CA ARG A 127 -4.85 -3.50 -25.89
C ARG A 127 -5.84 -4.64 -26.09
N GLY A 128 -6.63 -4.56 -27.17
CA GLY A 128 -7.76 -5.46 -27.38
C GLY A 128 -8.77 -5.36 -26.23
N PRO A 129 -9.17 -6.48 -25.59
CA PRO A 129 -10.11 -6.46 -24.46
C PRO A 129 -9.47 -6.05 -23.12
N ASN A 130 -8.14 -5.91 -23.08
CA ASN A 130 -7.39 -5.64 -21.86
C ASN A 130 -7.21 -4.12 -21.65
N ILE A 131 -7.43 -3.64 -20.44
CA ILE A 131 -7.35 -2.22 -20.13
C ILE A 131 -6.39 -2.00 -18.96
N TYR A 132 -5.36 -1.20 -19.19
CA TYR A 132 -4.27 -0.91 -18.25
C TYR A 132 -4.45 0.49 -17.67
N PHE A 133 -4.35 0.60 -16.36
CA PHE A 133 -4.42 1.84 -15.60
C PHE A 133 -3.11 2.04 -14.85
N VAL A 134 -2.28 2.97 -15.31
CA VAL A 134 -1.02 3.33 -14.63
C VAL A 134 -1.33 4.34 -13.53
N VAL A 135 -1.01 3.99 -12.29
CA VAL A 135 -1.33 4.80 -11.11
C VAL A 135 -0.10 5.61 -10.70
N ASP A 136 -0.29 6.90 -10.45
CA ASP A 136 0.76 7.75 -9.90
C ASP A 136 1.18 7.27 -8.51
N GLY A 137 2.49 7.18 -8.30
CA GLY A 137 3.08 6.82 -7.01
C GLY A 137 3.07 5.32 -6.72
N GLY A 138 2.79 4.46 -7.70
CA GLY A 138 3.09 3.04 -7.61
C GLY A 138 4.48 2.75 -8.17
N GLY A 139 5.53 2.87 -7.36
CA GLY A 139 6.90 2.57 -7.79
C GLY A 139 7.78 3.80 -8.08
N PHE A 140 9.11 3.59 -8.02
CA PHE A 140 10.13 4.63 -8.24
C PHE A 140 10.67 4.63 -9.68
N LEU A 141 10.88 3.45 -10.26
CA LEU A 141 11.42 3.24 -11.62
C LEU A 141 10.53 2.35 -12.50
N THR A 142 9.37 1.97 -11.96
CA THR A 142 8.41 1.06 -12.57
C THR A 142 7.08 1.78 -12.75
N ASP A 143 6.39 1.46 -13.84
CA ASP A 143 4.98 1.78 -14.00
C ASP A 143 4.16 0.68 -13.33
N GLU A 144 3.49 1.04 -12.23
CA GLU A 144 2.63 0.13 -11.49
C GLU A 144 1.17 0.59 -11.53
N GLY A 145 0.28 -0.37 -11.45
CA GLY A 145 -1.12 -0.07 -11.68
C GLY A 145 -2.06 -1.25 -11.58
N PHE A 146 -3.28 -1.00 -12.03
CA PHE A 146 -4.33 -2.00 -12.15
C PHE A 146 -4.56 -2.34 -13.62
N VAL A 147 -4.86 -3.59 -13.89
CA VAL A 147 -5.23 -4.05 -15.23
C VAL A 147 -6.50 -4.89 -15.14
N TYR A 148 -7.42 -4.61 -16.06
CA TYR A 148 -8.62 -5.38 -16.30
C TYR A 148 -8.35 -6.41 -17.40
N LEU A 149 -8.45 -7.69 -17.04
CA LEU A 149 -8.13 -8.84 -17.88
C LEU A 149 -9.31 -9.82 -17.87
N PRO A 150 -10.35 -9.60 -18.70
CA PRO A 150 -11.57 -10.41 -18.69
C PRO A 150 -11.37 -11.85 -19.18
N HIS A 151 -10.22 -12.16 -19.77
CA HIS A 151 -9.85 -13.49 -20.26
C HIS A 151 -8.67 -14.09 -19.47
N GLY A 152 -8.33 -13.49 -18.33
CA GLY A 152 -7.21 -13.90 -17.49
C GLY A 152 -5.86 -13.33 -17.94
N ALA A 153 -4.82 -13.67 -17.19
CA ALA A 153 -3.47 -13.17 -17.43
C ALA A 153 -2.91 -13.63 -18.79
N PRO A 154 -2.41 -12.72 -19.64
CA PRO A 154 -1.70 -13.09 -20.87
C PRO A 154 -0.51 -14.00 -20.55
N GLN A 155 -0.18 -14.93 -21.46
CA GLN A 155 1.09 -15.65 -21.35
C GLN A 155 2.24 -14.63 -21.40
N LYS A 156 3.29 -14.88 -20.61
CA LYS A 156 4.41 -13.98 -20.25
C LYS A 156 5.04 -13.11 -21.36
N SER A 157 4.81 -13.41 -22.65
CA SER A 157 5.43 -12.74 -23.80
C SER A 157 4.73 -11.47 -24.28
N GLU A 158 3.48 -11.17 -23.90
CA GLU A 158 2.73 -10.04 -24.50
C GLU A 158 2.84 -8.70 -23.76
N ILE A 159 3.39 -8.70 -22.55
CA ILE A 159 3.39 -7.52 -21.66
C ILE A 159 4.80 -6.94 -21.45
N GLY A 160 5.83 -7.50 -22.10
CA GLY A 160 7.23 -7.06 -22.00
C GLY A 160 8.09 -7.94 -21.08
N GLU A 161 9.42 -7.94 -21.29
CA GLU A 161 10.37 -8.89 -20.69
C GLU A 161 10.44 -8.89 -19.15
N ARG A 162 9.89 -7.86 -18.47
CA ARG A 162 9.93 -7.73 -17.00
C ARG A 162 8.60 -7.32 -16.36
N THR A 163 7.49 -7.60 -17.03
CA THR A 163 6.18 -7.29 -16.46
C THR A 163 5.64 -8.46 -15.64
N TRP A 164 5.47 -8.26 -14.33
CA TRP A 164 4.75 -9.23 -13.50
C TRP A 164 3.31 -8.79 -13.30
N VAL A 165 2.40 -9.77 -13.32
CA VAL A 165 0.96 -9.57 -13.13
C VAL A 165 0.51 -10.46 -11.99
N ARG A 166 -0.15 -9.87 -10.98
CA ARG A 166 -0.65 -10.58 -9.80
C ARG A 166 -2.16 -10.45 -9.73
N HIS A 167 -2.83 -11.59 -9.52
CA HIS A 167 -4.29 -11.60 -9.38
C HIS A 167 -4.72 -10.84 -8.12
N PHE A 168 -5.68 -9.93 -8.29
CA PHE A 168 -6.15 -9.07 -7.22
C PHE A 168 -7.57 -9.44 -6.78
N GLY A 169 -8.47 -9.66 -7.75
CA GLY A 169 -9.79 -10.25 -7.51
C GLY A 169 -10.77 -10.05 -8.67
N GLY A 170 -11.47 -11.11 -9.07
CA GLY A 170 -12.29 -11.13 -10.29
C GLY A 170 -11.41 -10.88 -11.52
N ASP A 171 -11.88 -10.10 -12.48
CA ASP A 171 -11.11 -9.80 -13.69
C ASP A 171 -10.00 -8.73 -13.48
N TRP A 172 -9.73 -8.37 -12.22
CA TRP A 172 -8.74 -7.34 -11.87
C TRP A 172 -7.43 -7.96 -11.39
N TYR A 173 -6.33 -7.38 -11.91
CA TYR A 173 -4.97 -7.74 -11.57
C TYR A 173 -4.16 -6.47 -11.28
N THR A 174 -3.08 -6.60 -10.51
CA THR A 174 -2.05 -5.57 -10.39
C THR A 174 -0.89 -5.90 -11.30
N PHE A 175 -0.29 -4.91 -11.92
CA PHE A 175 0.92 -5.09 -12.72
C PHE A 175 2.02 -4.12 -12.28
N SER A 176 3.24 -4.49 -12.62
CA SER A 176 4.43 -3.66 -12.53
C SER A 176 5.26 -3.92 -13.76
N ALA A 177 5.58 -2.87 -14.50
CA ALA A 177 6.44 -2.92 -15.67
C ALA A 177 7.59 -1.93 -15.49
N ASP A 178 8.77 -2.23 -16.01
CA ASP A 178 9.86 -1.26 -16.08
C ASP A 178 9.44 -0.10 -17.00
N MET A 179 9.77 1.15 -16.64
CA MET A 179 9.52 2.30 -17.53
C MET A 179 10.24 2.07 -18.87
N PHE A 180 9.52 2.28 -19.97
CA PHE A 180 10.08 2.32 -21.32
C PHE A 180 11.02 3.51 -21.51
#